data_AF-A0A498LX97-F1
#
_entry.id   AF-A0A498LX97-F1
#
_cell.length_a   1.000
_cell.length_b   1.000
_cell.length_c   1.000
_cell.angle_alpha   90.00
_cell.angle_beta   90.00
_cell.angle_gamma   90.00
#
_symmetry.space_group_name_H-M   'P 1'
#
loop_
_entity.id
_entity.type
_entity.pdbx_description
1 polymer ?
#
loop_
_entity_poly.entity_id
_entity_poly.type
_entity_poly.pdbx_seq_one_letter_code
_entity_poly.pdbx_strand_id
1 'polypeptide(L)'
;MADHGFPVTRSLVKVLATGIIKEGGRTETTTVNMEKGPSDVWWSRFKSRHPELASRTADSLDQARVHGATPEAIEAFFNLFKALYGKHSLEDKPHLIFNCDETGFGDKPRSREKVLCQTGRKHIYQQQQTTREHITVHCCVNAAGDSIPPFIIYPGCLPSNACRLDGPPNALYGIQEKGYMDSELFLKWLHHFIRYAPEERPLLLIMDQHETHVSKDVIMYCRENKIEILCLPAHTTHILQPLDIAVFNPLKTTFSTMASRMGLVRGDVVVGKKQFSALLKHVYPTAVTAENIKAGFRKTGIFPLSRAAVDTTQVVRVLPSADATPSSTPTTALATPATLSTTPASAPATPASAPATLSASAPATLSASAPCPTCNKVAPKNYLVAAGVIPESLANVLMSPALERKEKVRRRIPLPARVITSDEYFDLLVEKESEEKEKEGNKRKRKEEMAKKKEEKRQAQEAKRQKRLTNVTPPTEDDGEHCALCHRVVPPGSGKDAIDEWVQCDLCHLWFHPECAEVEEVPDTDWLCHKCCLST
;
A
#
# COMPACT_ATOMS: atom_id res chain seq x y z
N MET A 1 -17.12 11.56 -19.27
CA MET A 1 -16.35 10.31 -19.02
C MET A 1 -14.99 10.63 -18.41
N ALA A 2 -14.15 11.44 -19.06
CA ALA A 2 -12.88 11.91 -18.50
C ALA A 2 -13.05 12.56 -17.11
N ASP A 3 -14.12 13.34 -16.95
CA ASP A 3 -14.54 14.08 -15.74
C ASP A 3 -14.91 13.17 -14.55
N HIS A 4 -15.12 11.88 -14.83
CA HIS A 4 -15.36 10.81 -13.86
C HIS A 4 -14.14 9.89 -13.68
N GLY A 5 -12.96 10.28 -14.18
CA GLY A 5 -11.72 9.51 -14.08
C GLY A 5 -11.48 8.51 -15.21
N PHE A 6 -12.35 8.45 -16.23
CA PHE A 6 -12.29 7.46 -17.31
C PHE A 6 -12.02 8.12 -18.69
N PRO A 7 -10.79 8.56 -18.99
CA PRO A 7 -10.43 9.19 -20.26
C PRO A 7 -10.44 8.18 -21.42
N VAL A 8 -11.09 8.53 -22.53
CA VAL A 8 -11.26 7.67 -23.70
C VAL A 8 -10.10 7.86 -24.68
N THR A 9 -9.44 6.78 -25.09
CA THR A 9 -8.31 6.84 -26.04
C THR A 9 -8.77 6.98 -27.49
N ARG A 10 -7.90 7.52 -28.35
CA ARG A 10 -8.08 7.54 -29.82
C ARG A 10 -8.52 6.18 -30.38
N SER A 11 -7.88 5.11 -29.92
CA SER A 11 -8.17 3.75 -30.35
C SER A 11 -9.59 3.33 -29.96
N LEU A 12 -9.99 3.61 -28.71
CA LEU A 12 -11.33 3.28 -28.23
C LEU A 12 -12.42 4.09 -28.95
N VAL A 13 -12.20 5.37 -29.27
CA VAL A 13 -13.14 6.14 -30.12
C VAL A 13 -13.29 5.51 -31.51
N LYS A 14 -12.20 5.05 -32.13
CA LYS A 14 -12.27 4.32 -33.42
C LYS A 14 -13.04 3.00 -33.29
N VAL A 15 -12.85 2.23 -32.21
CA VAL A 15 -13.59 0.98 -31.96
C VAL A 15 -15.08 1.26 -31.75
N LEU A 16 -15.44 2.22 -30.91
CA LEU A 16 -16.83 2.66 -30.70
C LEU A 16 -17.51 3.09 -32.00
N ALA A 17 -16.85 3.93 -32.81
CA ALA A 17 -17.35 4.31 -34.13
C ALA A 17 -17.51 3.10 -35.08
N THR A 18 -16.63 2.10 -34.99
CA THR A 18 -16.77 0.85 -35.77
C THR A 18 -17.95 0.00 -35.30
N GLY A 19 -18.27 0.01 -33.99
CA GLY A 19 -19.48 -0.62 -33.44
C GLY A 19 -20.76 0.02 -33.96
N ILE A 20 -20.86 1.35 -33.88
CA ILE A 20 -22.02 2.11 -34.37
C ILE A 20 -22.28 1.86 -35.87
N ILE A 21 -21.23 1.74 -36.71
CA ILE A 21 -21.37 1.43 -38.14
C ILE A 21 -21.79 -0.04 -38.39
N LYS A 22 -21.54 -0.96 -37.44
CA LYS A 22 -22.04 -2.35 -37.52
C LYS A 22 -23.51 -2.46 -37.12
N GLU A 23 -23.95 -1.67 -36.14
CA GLU A 23 -25.31 -1.68 -35.61
C GLU A 23 -26.29 -0.86 -36.46
N GLY A 24 -25.88 0.34 -36.93
CA GLY A 24 -26.74 1.26 -37.68
C GLY A 24 -27.01 0.88 -39.15
N GLY A 25 -26.49 -0.25 -39.63
CA GLY A 25 -26.57 -0.67 -41.03
C GLY A 25 -25.61 0.10 -41.96
N ARG A 26 -25.38 -0.46 -43.16
CA ARG A 26 -24.54 0.19 -44.18
C ARG A 26 -25.38 1.08 -45.09
N THR A 27 -25.01 2.36 -45.19
CA THR A 27 -25.27 3.13 -46.41
C THR A 27 -24.23 2.78 -47.47
N GLU A 28 -24.59 2.86 -48.75
CA GLU A 28 -23.69 2.56 -49.89
C GLU A 28 -22.44 3.45 -49.93
N THR A 29 -22.50 4.62 -49.29
CA THR A 29 -21.40 5.59 -49.17
C THR A 29 -20.37 5.27 -48.07
N THR A 30 -20.58 4.27 -47.22
CA THR A 30 -19.75 4.02 -46.03
C THR A 30 -18.53 3.12 -46.31
N THR A 31 -17.46 3.72 -46.84
CA THR A 31 -16.18 3.06 -47.16
C THR A 31 -15.22 2.94 -45.96
N VAL A 32 -15.60 2.15 -44.94
CA VAL A 32 -14.76 1.87 -43.76
C VAL A 32 -14.31 0.40 -43.74
N ASN A 33 -12.99 0.17 -43.61
CA ASN A 33 -12.45 -1.18 -43.39
C ASN A 33 -12.78 -1.64 -41.95
N MET A 34 -13.55 -2.73 -41.82
CA MET A 34 -14.10 -3.19 -40.54
C MET A 34 -13.09 -3.90 -39.61
N GLU A 35 -11.89 -4.22 -40.09
CA GLU A 35 -10.81 -4.83 -39.31
C GLU A 35 -9.88 -3.76 -38.71
N LYS A 36 -9.58 -2.72 -39.50
CA LYS A 36 -8.66 -1.62 -39.16
C LYS A 36 -9.37 -0.38 -38.61
N GLY A 37 -10.70 -0.34 -38.73
CA GLY A 37 -11.55 0.76 -38.28
C GLY A 37 -11.38 2.06 -39.09
N PRO A 38 -11.96 3.17 -38.61
CA PRO A 38 -11.85 4.48 -39.25
C PRO A 38 -10.40 4.93 -39.46
N SER A 39 -10.15 5.59 -40.59
CA SER A 39 -8.80 6.02 -41.00
C SER A 39 -8.24 7.16 -40.14
N ASP A 40 -6.96 7.47 -40.31
CA ASP A 40 -6.33 8.60 -39.65
C ASP A 40 -6.82 9.95 -40.22
N VAL A 41 -7.23 9.98 -41.48
CA VAL A 41 -7.94 11.12 -42.10
C VAL A 41 -9.32 11.32 -41.47
N TRP A 42 -10.07 10.24 -41.21
CA TRP A 42 -11.34 10.31 -40.47
C TRP A 42 -11.12 10.88 -39.06
N TRP A 43 -10.08 10.46 -38.36
CA TRP A 43 -9.76 10.97 -37.02
C TRP A 43 -9.42 12.46 -37.02
N SER A 44 -8.66 12.94 -38.01
CA SER A 44 -8.37 14.37 -38.15
C SER A 44 -9.65 15.16 -38.42
N ARG A 45 -10.50 14.70 -39.34
CA ARG A 45 -11.82 15.31 -39.62
C ARG A 45 -12.77 15.24 -38.42
N PHE A 46 -12.69 14.19 -37.60
CA PHE A 46 -13.46 14.07 -36.36
C PHE A 46 -13.07 15.18 -35.38
N LYS A 47 -11.77 15.39 -35.10
CA LYS A 47 -11.34 16.54 -34.28
C LYS A 47 -11.73 17.89 -34.87
N SER A 48 -11.61 18.07 -36.18
CA SER A 48 -11.99 19.34 -36.84
C SER A 48 -13.48 19.67 -36.73
N ARG A 49 -14.36 18.67 -36.52
CA ARG A 49 -15.78 18.87 -36.23
C ARG A 49 -16.10 18.99 -34.73
N HIS A 50 -15.13 18.70 -33.87
CA HIS A 50 -15.27 18.64 -32.41
C HIS A 50 -14.14 19.44 -31.73
N PRO A 51 -14.06 20.77 -31.95
CA PRO A 51 -13.01 21.63 -31.38
C PRO A 51 -13.00 21.64 -29.84
N GLU A 52 -14.10 21.26 -29.19
CA GLU A 52 -14.21 21.04 -27.75
C GLU A 52 -13.35 19.88 -27.22
N LEU A 53 -12.89 18.97 -28.08
CA LEU A 53 -12.17 17.75 -27.70
C LEU A 53 -10.63 17.90 -27.80
N ALA A 54 -10.03 18.40 -26.73
CA ALA A 54 -8.56 18.44 -26.58
C ALA A 54 -7.94 17.03 -26.49
N SER A 55 -6.73 16.86 -27.03
CA SER A 55 -5.93 15.64 -26.85
C SER A 55 -4.80 15.89 -25.84
N ARG A 56 -4.87 15.22 -24.68
CA ARG A 56 -3.85 15.29 -23.63
C ARG A 56 -3.41 13.88 -23.23
N THR A 57 -2.21 13.77 -22.66
CA THR A 57 -1.81 12.58 -21.89
C THR A 57 -2.53 12.65 -20.54
N ALA A 58 -3.23 11.59 -20.15
CA ALA A 58 -3.77 11.48 -18.80
C ALA A 58 -2.65 11.13 -17.81
N ASP A 59 -2.61 11.80 -16.66
CA ASP A 59 -1.76 11.40 -15.55
C ASP A 59 -2.48 10.35 -14.67
N SER A 60 -1.69 9.58 -13.94
CA SER A 60 -2.17 8.42 -13.18
C SER A 60 -2.64 8.84 -11.79
N LEU A 61 -3.96 8.85 -11.57
CA LEU A 61 -4.56 9.05 -10.26
C LEU A 61 -5.00 7.71 -9.66
N ASP A 62 -4.69 7.46 -8.39
CA ASP A 62 -5.14 6.25 -7.69
C ASP A 62 -6.58 6.38 -7.17
N GLN A 63 -7.26 5.25 -6.94
CA GLN A 63 -8.65 5.24 -6.48
C GLN A 63 -8.85 5.89 -5.10
N ALA A 64 -7.83 5.89 -4.23
CA ALA A 64 -7.95 6.49 -2.91
C ALA A 64 -7.98 8.02 -2.99
N ARG A 65 -7.23 8.62 -3.92
CA ARG A 65 -7.36 10.04 -4.30
C ARG A 65 -8.73 10.36 -4.89
N VAL A 66 -9.22 9.53 -5.82
CA VAL A 66 -10.56 9.70 -6.45
C VAL A 66 -11.69 9.73 -5.43
N HIS A 67 -11.60 8.95 -4.35
CA HIS A 67 -12.66 8.87 -3.32
C HIS A 67 -12.38 9.68 -2.05
N GLY A 68 -11.13 10.09 -1.78
CA GLY A 68 -10.75 10.86 -0.59
C GLY A 68 -10.71 12.38 -0.79
N ALA A 69 -10.36 12.84 -1.99
CA ALA A 69 -10.20 14.28 -2.28
C ALA A 69 -11.53 14.96 -2.66
N THR A 70 -12.57 14.78 -1.85
CA THR A 70 -13.92 15.31 -2.13
C THR A 70 -14.03 16.82 -1.84
N PRO A 71 -15.00 17.54 -2.45
CA PRO A 71 -15.23 18.95 -2.17
C PRO A 71 -15.49 19.24 -0.68
N GLU A 72 -16.17 18.32 0.01
CA GLU A 72 -16.56 18.43 1.42
C GLU A 72 -15.34 18.22 2.34
N ALA A 73 -14.42 17.32 1.99
CA ALA A 73 -13.17 17.12 2.72
C ALA A 73 -12.26 18.36 2.61
N ILE A 74 -12.20 18.98 1.42
CA ILE A 74 -11.47 20.23 1.18
C ILE A 74 -12.15 21.39 1.93
N GLU A 75 -13.48 21.46 1.95
CA GLU A 75 -14.25 22.46 2.70
C GLU A 75 -14.04 22.36 4.22
N ALA A 76 -14.09 21.14 4.78
CA ALA A 76 -13.80 20.90 6.19
C ALA A 76 -12.38 21.36 6.57
N PHE A 77 -11.38 21.11 5.71
CA PHE A 77 -10.03 21.62 5.89
C PHE A 77 -9.99 23.16 5.91
N PHE A 78 -10.61 23.84 4.94
CA PHE A 78 -10.60 25.31 4.90
C PHE A 78 -11.34 25.95 6.08
N ASN A 79 -12.43 25.33 6.56
CA ASN A 79 -13.16 25.82 7.73
C ASN A 79 -12.29 25.71 8.99
N LEU A 80 -11.60 24.58 9.18
CA LEU A 80 -10.67 24.35 10.29
C LEU A 80 -9.45 25.27 10.21
N PHE A 81 -8.82 25.38 9.04
CA PHE A 81 -7.67 26.25 8.80
C PHE A 81 -8.02 27.73 9.03
N LYS A 82 -9.18 28.21 8.53
CA LYS A 82 -9.64 29.58 8.75
C LYS A 82 -9.87 29.90 10.23
N ALA A 83 -10.35 28.94 11.03
CA ALA A 83 -10.48 29.12 12.47
C ALA A 83 -9.10 29.33 13.14
N LEU A 84 -8.09 28.54 12.78
CA LEU A 84 -6.71 28.74 13.28
C LEU A 84 -6.08 30.05 12.78
N TYR A 85 -6.32 30.40 11.52
CA TYR A 85 -5.78 31.59 10.87
C TYR A 85 -6.18 32.87 11.62
N GLY A 86 -7.47 33.01 11.92
CA GLY A 86 -7.99 34.13 12.71
C GLY A 86 -7.64 34.05 14.20
N LYS A 87 -7.61 32.84 14.80
CA LYS A 87 -7.21 32.62 16.21
C LYS A 87 -5.82 33.17 16.52
N HIS A 88 -4.90 33.07 15.56
CA HIS A 88 -3.49 33.43 15.73
C HIS A 88 -3.06 34.69 14.97
N SER A 89 -4.00 35.39 14.34
CA SER A 89 -3.77 36.59 13.50
C SER A 89 -2.66 36.37 12.46
N LEU A 90 -2.85 35.37 11.59
CA LEU A 90 -1.86 34.95 10.60
C LEU A 90 -1.94 35.69 9.25
N GLU A 91 -2.87 36.65 9.12
CA GLU A 91 -3.11 37.48 7.93
C GLU A 91 -1.82 37.99 7.28
N ASP A 92 -0.98 38.66 8.07
CA ASP A 92 0.28 39.26 7.65
C ASP A 92 1.52 38.49 8.12
N LYS A 93 1.36 37.21 8.52
CA LYS A 93 2.43 36.39 9.14
C LYS A 93 2.80 35.11 8.36
N PRO A 94 3.15 35.20 7.08
CA PRO A 94 3.48 34.04 6.26
C PRO A 94 4.73 33.28 6.72
N HIS A 95 5.59 33.89 7.54
CA HIS A 95 6.77 33.27 8.14
C HIS A 95 6.44 32.26 9.25
N LEU A 96 5.22 32.26 9.79
CA LEU A 96 4.76 31.34 10.84
C LEU A 96 3.93 30.16 10.30
N ILE A 97 3.50 30.22 9.03
CA ILE A 97 2.71 29.18 8.36
C ILE A 97 3.68 28.26 7.63
N PHE A 98 3.94 27.09 8.20
CA PHE A 98 4.82 26.07 7.68
C PHE A 98 4.06 24.92 7.02
N ASN A 99 4.69 24.31 6.02
CA ASN A 99 4.31 23.04 5.44
C ASN A 99 5.50 22.08 5.50
N CYS A 100 5.28 20.83 5.88
CA CYS A 100 6.29 19.78 5.79
C CYS A 100 5.74 18.47 5.20
N ASP A 101 6.62 17.73 4.53
CA ASP A 101 6.32 16.46 3.87
C ASP A 101 7.60 15.67 3.51
N GLU A 102 7.46 14.38 3.26
CA GLU A 102 8.55 13.51 2.80
C GLU A 102 8.60 13.36 1.29
N THR A 103 9.80 13.24 0.73
CA THR A 103 9.94 12.79 -0.65
C THR A 103 11.01 11.71 -0.81
N GLY A 104 10.58 10.56 -1.30
CA GLY A 104 11.42 9.38 -1.53
C GLY A 104 12.22 9.45 -2.83
N PHE A 105 13.48 9.04 -2.78
CA PHE A 105 14.39 8.84 -3.90
C PHE A 105 14.87 7.38 -3.92
N GLY A 106 14.65 6.67 -5.04
CA GLY A 106 15.00 5.24 -5.19
C GLY A 106 14.23 4.57 -6.33
N ASP A 107 13.10 5.16 -6.71
CA ASP A 107 12.33 4.77 -7.88
C ASP A 107 13.04 5.13 -9.20
N LYS A 108 12.65 4.48 -10.30
CA LYS A 108 13.26 4.71 -11.63
C LYS A 108 12.94 6.14 -12.10
N PRO A 109 13.93 6.91 -12.63
CA PRO A 109 13.64 8.19 -13.25
C PRO A 109 12.75 7.99 -14.48
N ARG A 110 11.46 8.35 -14.36
CA ARG A 110 10.48 8.28 -15.45
C ARG A 110 10.65 9.47 -16.40
N SER A 111 11.82 9.62 -17.03
CA SER A 111 11.98 10.61 -18.08
C SER A 111 10.98 10.32 -19.21
N ARG A 112 10.14 11.31 -19.52
CA ARG A 112 9.24 11.34 -20.68
C ARG A 112 9.95 11.94 -21.92
N GLU A 113 11.25 12.25 -21.83
CA GLU A 113 12.04 12.87 -22.90
C GLU A 113 12.26 11.91 -24.08
N LYS A 114 12.33 12.47 -25.29
CA LYS A 114 12.66 11.71 -26.49
C LYS A 114 14.19 11.69 -26.67
N VAL A 115 14.80 10.52 -26.46
CA VAL A 115 16.22 10.31 -26.76
C VAL A 115 16.47 10.31 -28.27
N LEU A 116 17.60 10.89 -28.69
CA LEU A 116 18.06 10.81 -30.08
C LEU A 116 18.75 9.46 -30.33
N CYS A 117 18.52 8.88 -31.50
CA CYS A 117 19.16 7.64 -31.94
C CYS A 117 19.24 7.58 -33.47
N GLN A 118 20.03 6.64 -33.99
CA GLN A 118 20.11 6.36 -35.42
C GLN A 118 18.78 5.81 -35.95
N THR A 119 18.31 6.35 -37.08
CA THR A 119 17.10 5.91 -37.78
C THR A 119 17.07 4.40 -38.00
N GLY A 120 15.94 3.76 -37.68
CA GLY A 120 15.75 2.31 -37.80
C GLY A 120 16.13 1.48 -36.57
N ARG A 121 16.78 2.07 -35.55
CA ARG A 121 17.15 1.36 -34.31
C ARG A 121 15.91 1.01 -33.47
N LYS A 122 15.49 -0.27 -33.51
CA LYS A 122 14.27 -0.78 -32.84
C LYS A 122 14.34 -0.78 -31.31
N HIS A 123 15.54 -0.91 -30.73
CA HIS A 123 15.73 -1.00 -29.27
C HIS A 123 16.78 0.00 -28.79
N ILE A 124 16.39 0.78 -27.80
CA ILE A 124 17.18 1.83 -27.16
C ILE A 124 17.05 1.61 -25.66
N TYR A 125 18.18 1.55 -24.96
CA TYR A 125 18.23 1.34 -23.52
C TYR A 125 19.00 2.49 -22.87
N GLN A 126 18.49 3.01 -21.76
CA GLN A 126 19.17 3.99 -20.92
C GLN A 126 19.56 3.30 -19.62
N GLN A 127 20.84 3.38 -19.25
CA GLN A 127 21.35 2.84 -17.99
C GLN A 127 20.79 3.65 -16.81
N GLN A 128 20.25 2.95 -15.80
CA GLN A 128 19.79 3.61 -14.57
C GLN A 128 21.01 3.97 -13.71
N GLN A 129 21.20 5.27 -13.46
CA GLN A 129 22.34 5.80 -12.69
C GLN A 129 22.02 6.07 -11.21
N THR A 130 20.97 5.43 -10.68
CA THR A 130 20.56 5.51 -9.26
C THR A 130 20.45 4.12 -8.64
N THR A 131 20.84 3.97 -7.39
CA THR A 131 20.61 2.73 -6.61
C THR A 131 19.13 2.46 -6.37
N ARG A 132 18.77 1.19 -6.13
CA ARG A 132 17.43 0.79 -5.66
C ARG A 132 17.15 1.12 -4.19
N GLU A 133 18.14 1.58 -3.44
CA GLU A 133 17.98 1.96 -2.03
C GLU A 133 17.09 3.20 -1.92
N HIS A 134 16.04 3.12 -1.10
CA HIS A 134 15.12 4.22 -0.86
C HIS A 134 15.68 5.19 0.20
N ILE A 135 16.07 6.38 -0.22
CA ILE A 135 16.51 7.48 0.64
C ILE A 135 15.38 8.51 0.71
N THR A 136 14.93 8.84 1.92
CA THR A 136 13.89 9.84 2.14
C THR A 136 14.51 11.19 2.43
N VAL A 137 13.98 12.25 1.82
CA VAL A 137 14.28 13.64 2.18
C VAL A 137 13.01 14.29 2.68
N HIS A 138 12.94 14.54 3.98
CA HIS A 138 11.88 15.34 4.59
C HIS A 138 12.23 16.83 4.43
N CYS A 139 11.27 17.61 3.94
CA CYS A 139 11.43 19.03 3.63
C CYS A 139 10.39 19.84 4.42
N CYS A 140 10.74 21.05 4.85
CA CYS A 140 9.81 21.97 5.48
C CYS A 140 10.06 23.41 5.02
N VAL A 141 8.99 24.12 4.70
CA VAL A 141 9.00 25.46 4.06
C VAL A 141 7.90 26.34 4.63
N ASN A 142 8.08 27.66 4.66
CA ASN A 142 7.04 28.60 5.10
C ASN A 142 6.39 29.36 3.93
N ALA A 143 5.24 29.99 4.17
CA ALA A 143 4.57 30.81 3.17
C ALA A 143 5.37 32.08 2.78
N ALA A 144 6.32 32.51 3.61
CA ALA A 144 7.22 33.63 3.31
C ALA A 144 8.31 33.28 2.28
N GLY A 145 8.44 32.00 1.89
CA GLY A 145 9.36 31.51 0.87
C GLY A 145 10.66 30.92 1.39
N ASP A 146 10.80 30.78 2.72
CA ASP A 146 11.98 30.22 3.36
C ASP A 146 11.88 28.69 3.49
N SER A 147 13.02 28.03 3.72
CA SER A 147 13.11 26.58 3.94
C SER A 147 13.93 26.24 5.17
N ILE A 148 13.42 25.33 5.99
CA ILE A 148 14.16 24.67 7.07
C ILE A 148 15.19 23.71 6.43
N PRO A 149 16.43 23.61 6.93
CA PRO A 149 17.43 22.70 6.37
C PRO A 149 16.92 21.24 6.34
N PRO A 150 17.04 20.53 5.20
CA PRO A 150 16.34 19.26 4.99
C PRO A 150 16.87 18.14 5.89
N PHE A 151 16.01 17.14 6.12
CA PHE A 151 16.34 15.94 6.89
C PHE A 151 16.44 14.73 5.97
N ILE A 152 17.64 14.15 5.88
CA ILE A 152 17.98 13.06 4.96
C ILE A 152 18.07 11.75 5.75
N ILE A 153 17.13 10.84 5.48
CA ILE A 153 17.01 9.56 6.16
C ILE A 153 17.52 8.45 5.25
N TYR A 154 18.58 7.76 5.69
CA TYR A 154 19.26 6.70 4.95
C TYR A 154 18.77 5.30 5.37
N PRO A 155 18.59 4.35 4.44
CA PRO A 155 18.16 3.00 4.75
C PRO A 155 19.31 2.17 5.35
N GLY A 156 19.10 1.57 6.52
CA GLY A 156 20.00 0.64 7.22
C GLY A 156 21.26 1.26 7.84
N CYS A 157 21.98 2.11 7.12
CA CYS A 157 23.19 2.78 7.61
C CYS A 157 23.50 4.07 6.85
N LEU A 158 24.22 5.00 7.51
CA LEU A 158 24.90 6.10 6.83
C LEU A 158 26.02 5.57 5.91
N PRO A 159 26.33 6.25 4.80
CA PRO A 159 27.52 5.94 4.02
C PRO A 159 28.79 6.08 4.87
N SER A 160 29.79 5.23 4.58
CA SER A 160 31.04 5.05 5.36
C SER A 160 31.80 6.35 5.70
N ASN A 161 31.57 7.41 4.94
CA ASN A 161 32.25 8.70 5.05
C ASN A 161 31.39 9.71 5.85
N ALA A 162 30.68 9.26 6.90
CA ALA A 162 29.63 10.04 7.59
C ALA A 162 30.09 11.43 8.08
N CYS A 163 31.37 11.59 8.45
CA CYS A 163 31.97 12.88 8.84
C CYS A 163 32.13 13.90 7.68
N ARG A 164 31.78 13.51 6.44
CA ARG A 164 31.84 14.32 5.21
C ARG A 164 30.65 14.02 4.30
N LEU A 165 29.44 14.03 4.84
CA LEU A 165 28.21 13.79 4.06
C LEU A 165 27.95 14.84 2.97
N ASP A 166 28.52 16.04 3.11
CA ASP A 166 28.50 17.14 2.12
C ASP A 166 27.12 17.39 1.49
N GLY A 167 26.06 17.35 2.30
CA GLY A 167 24.70 17.67 1.86
C GLY A 167 24.41 19.17 1.78
N PRO A 168 23.13 19.53 1.59
CA PRO A 168 22.67 20.90 1.75
C PRO A 168 23.16 21.49 3.09
N PRO A 169 23.52 22.79 3.14
CA PRO A 169 23.99 23.42 4.38
C PRO A 169 23.03 23.16 5.55
N ASN A 170 23.59 22.84 6.71
CA ASN A 170 22.85 22.53 7.95
C ASN A 170 21.87 21.34 7.86
N ALA A 171 21.93 20.48 6.83
CA ALA A 171 21.05 19.31 6.72
C ALA A 171 21.15 18.36 7.93
N LEU A 172 20.00 17.85 8.39
CA LEU A 172 19.91 16.82 9.41
C LEU A 172 20.07 15.43 8.79
N TYR A 173 20.61 14.48 9.54
CA TYR A 173 20.82 13.10 9.08
C TYR A 173 20.20 12.05 10.00
N GLY A 174 19.57 11.04 9.40
CA GLY A 174 18.89 9.94 10.07
C GLY A 174 19.23 8.58 9.46
N ILE A 175 18.98 7.51 10.22
CA ILE A 175 19.07 6.13 9.78
C ILE A 175 17.75 5.46 10.17
N GLN A 176 17.17 4.69 9.26
CA GLN A 176 16.00 3.85 9.53
C GLN A 176 16.17 2.54 8.75
N GLU A 177 15.74 1.39 9.26
CA GLU A 177 15.94 0.07 8.61
C GLU A 177 15.63 0.08 7.10
N LYS A 178 14.49 0.69 6.73
CA LYS A 178 13.92 0.75 5.38
C LYS A 178 14.02 2.16 4.76
N GLY A 179 14.61 3.12 5.47
CA GLY A 179 14.79 4.50 5.01
C GLY A 179 13.52 5.36 5.01
N TYR A 180 12.49 5.00 5.78
CA TYR A 180 11.28 5.80 5.98
C TYR A 180 11.37 6.64 7.27
N MET A 181 10.37 7.49 7.53
CA MET A 181 10.25 8.22 8.79
C MET A 181 9.35 7.48 9.80
N ASP A 182 9.74 7.58 11.07
CA ASP A 182 9.04 7.10 12.25
C ASP A 182 8.99 8.23 13.31
N SER A 183 8.32 7.98 14.44
CA SER A 183 8.09 8.98 15.49
C SER A 183 9.36 9.44 16.19
N GLU A 184 10.37 8.58 16.35
CA GLU A 184 11.67 8.96 16.92
C GLU A 184 12.43 9.91 15.99
N LEU A 185 12.45 9.60 14.69
CA LEU A 185 13.05 10.47 13.69
C LEU A 185 12.26 11.77 13.50
N PHE A 186 10.92 11.75 13.61
CA PHE A 186 10.10 12.96 13.55
C PHE A 186 10.29 13.87 14.78
N LEU A 187 10.39 13.31 16.00
CA LEU A 187 10.73 14.09 17.20
C LEU A 187 12.15 14.68 17.10
N LYS A 188 13.12 13.90 16.60
CA LYS A 188 14.47 14.39 16.28
C LYS A 188 14.43 15.54 15.25
N TRP A 189 13.54 15.47 14.27
CA TRP A 189 13.32 16.56 13.32
C TRP A 189 12.65 17.77 13.97
N LEU A 190 11.70 17.63 14.88
CA LEU A 190 11.06 18.77 15.58
C LEU A 190 12.05 19.59 16.40
N HIS A 191 13.01 18.95 17.08
CA HIS A 191 14.12 19.65 17.74
C HIS A 191 14.98 20.50 16.76
N HIS A 192 15.11 20.04 15.52
CA HIS A 192 15.83 20.72 14.45
C HIS A 192 14.98 21.80 13.77
N PHE A 193 13.69 21.56 13.58
CA PHE A 193 12.70 22.54 13.12
C PHE A 193 12.73 23.80 14.00
N ILE A 194 12.61 23.64 15.31
CA ILE A 194 12.61 24.77 16.26
C ILE A 194 13.93 25.55 16.25
N ARG A 195 15.06 24.91 15.93
CA ARG A 195 16.37 25.58 15.82
C ARG A 195 16.48 26.53 14.62
N TYR A 196 15.67 26.32 13.57
CA TYR A 196 15.72 27.10 12.33
C TYR A 196 14.42 27.85 12.01
N ALA A 197 13.34 27.61 12.76
CA ALA A 197 12.11 28.40 12.71
C ALA A 197 12.29 29.76 13.42
N PRO A 198 11.45 30.78 13.12
CA PRO A 198 11.41 32.03 13.88
C PRO A 198 11.18 31.81 15.38
N GLU A 199 11.55 32.79 16.22
CA GLU A 199 11.26 32.76 17.66
C GLU A 199 9.80 33.12 18.00
N GLU A 200 9.10 33.82 17.10
CA GLU A 200 7.69 34.19 17.27
C GLU A 200 6.78 32.95 17.37
N ARG A 201 5.70 33.06 18.16
CA ARG A 201 4.77 31.96 18.46
C ARG A 201 3.31 32.43 18.42
N PRO A 202 2.36 31.53 18.11
CA PRO A 202 2.57 30.12 17.78
C PRO A 202 3.05 29.89 16.34
N LEU A 203 3.61 28.70 16.08
CA LEU A 203 3.91 28.22 14.73
C LEU A 203 2.79 27.31 14.26
N LEU A 204 2.34 27.45 13.01
CA LEU A 204 1.32 26.57 12.43
C LEU A 204 1.98 25.64 11.40
N LEU A 205 2.03 24.34 11.69
CA LEU A 205 2.66 23.33 10.85
C LEU A 205 1.62 22.46 10.13
N ILE A 206 1.67 22.43 8.80
CA ILE A 206 0.72 21.71 7.94
C ILE A 206 1.39 20.49 7.30
N MET A 207 0.83 19.29 7.47
CA MET A 207 1.40 18.01 6.99
C MET A 207 0.32 16.98 6.59
N ASP A 208 0.69 15.89 5.91
CA ASP A 208 -0.23 14.77 5.60
C ASP A 208 -0.44 13.86 6.82
N GLN A 209 -1.49 13.03 6.80
CA GLN A 209 -1.90 12.14 7.90
C GLN A 209 -1.12 10.82 7.93
N HIS A 210 0.20 10.89 8.01
CA HIS A 210 1.02 9.69 8.13
C HIS A 210 1.08 9.20 9.59
N GLU A 211 0.40 8.08 9.87
CA GLU A 211 0.20 7.53 11.23
C GLU A 211 1.51 7.23 11.97
N THR A 212 2.64 7.04 11.28
CA THR A 212 3.92 6.69 11.92
C THR A 212 4.64 7.86 12.58
N HIS A 213 4.22 9.12 12.37
CA HIS A 213 4.91 10.31 12.89
C HIS A 213 4.29 10.82 14.20
N VAL A 214 3.11 10.32 14.57
CA VAL A 214 2.31 10.86 15.68
C VAL A 214 2.47 9.97 16.92
N SER A 215 3.34 10.39 17.84
CA SER A 215 3.43 9.85 19.21
C SER A 215 2.96 10.88 20.24
N LYS A 216 2.74 10.42 21.48
CA LYS A 216 2.46 11.31 22.62
C LYS A 216 3.58 12.33 22.84
N ASP A 217 4.84 11.90 22.76
CA ASP A 217 6.01 12.76 22.98
C ASP A 217 6.12 13.86 21.92
N VAL A 218 5.79 13.54 20.66
CA VAL A 218 5.69 14.51 19.56
C VAL A 218 4.66 15.60 19.86
N ILE A 219 3.49 15.24 20.37
CA ILE A 219 2.43 16.21 20.68
C ILE A 219 2.74 17.00 21.95
N MET A 220 3.30 16.38 22.98
CA MET A 220 3.80 17.08 24.17
C MET A 220 4.83 18.14 23.79
N TYR A 221 5.84 17.75 23.01
CA TYR A 221 6.89 18.67 22.58
C TYR A 221 6.35 19.83 21.73
N CYS A 222 5.41 19.57 20.82
CA CYS A 222 4.73 20.62 20.07
C CYS A 222 3.92 21.57 20.95
N ARG A 223 3.16 21.05 21.93
CA ARG A 223 2.37 21.87 22.88
C ARG A 223 3.27 22.75 23.75
N GLU A 224 4.34 22.20 24.31
CA GLU A 224 5.36 22.93 25.09
C GLU A 224 5.97 24.08 24.29
N ASN A 225 6.25 23.85 23.01
CA ASN A 225 6.90 24.82 22.13
C ASN A 225 5.93 25.70 21.33
N LYS A 226 4.62 25.64 21.63
CA LYS A 226 3.54 26.40 20.95
C LYS A 226 3.54 26.20 19.43
N ILE A 227 3.68 24.97 18.99
CA ILE A 227 3.44 24.52 17.62
C ILE A 227 2.03 23.93 17.57
N GLU A 228 1.18 24.44 16.67
CA GLU A 228 -0.07 23.76 16.32
C GLU A 228 0.11 22.98 15.01
N ILE A 229 -0.21 21.68 15.02
CA ILE A 229 -0.12 20.82 13.83
C ILE A 229 -1.51 20.60 13.25
N LEU A 230 -1.71 21.06 12.01
CA LEU A 230 -2.91 20.84 11.22
C LEU A 230 -2.64 19.79 10.14
N CYS A 231 -3.30 18.64 10.23
CA CYS A 231 -3.19 17.60 9.21
C CYS A 231 -4.18 17.84 8.06
N LEU A 232 -3.70 17.72 6.81
CA LEU A 232 -4.52 17.73 5.60
C LEU A 232 -5.52 16.56 5.56
N PRO A 233 -6.66 16.61 4.84
CA PRO A 233 -7.52 15.45 4.64
C PRO A 233 -6.82 14.34 3.85
N ALA A 234 -7.10 13.08 4.18
CA ALA A 234 -6.45 11.93 3.55
C ALA A 234 -6.57 11.95 2.01
N HIS A 235 -5.46 11.67 1.32
CA HIS A 235 -5.33 11.62 -0.14
C HIS A 235 -5.50 12.97 -0.89
N THR A 236 -5.67 14.09 -0.19
CA THR A 236 -5.69 15.43 -0.81
C THR A 236 -4.31 15.97 -1.21
N THR A 237 -3.23 15.23 -0.94
CA THR A 237 -1.82 15.49 -1.27
C THR A 237 -1.63 16.31 -2.56
N HIS A 238 -2.15 15.83 -3.69
CA HIS A 238 -2.05 16.46 -5.02
C HIS A 238 -2.76 17.83 -5.19
N ILE A 239 -3.65 18.20 -4.27
CA ILE A 239 -4.48 19.42 -4.28
C ILE A 239 -4.07 20.38 -3.16
N LEU A 240 -3.64 19.86 -2.00
CA LEU A 240 -3.42 20.63 -0.77
C LEU A 240 -2.00 20.59 -0.19
N GLN A 241 -1.04 19.82 -0.74
CA GLN A 241 0.38 19.92 -0.35
C GLN A 241 1.16 20.94 -1.21
N PRO A 242 1.61 22.08 -0.65
CA PRO A 242 2.52 23.01 -1.34
C PRO A 242 3.78 22.34 -1.92
N LEU A 243 4.38 21.41 -1.17
CA LEU A 243 5.61 20.73 -1.54
C LEU A 243 5.48 19.86 -2.80
N ASP A 244 4.45 19.01 -2.91
CA ASP A 244 4.20 18.23 -4.14
C ASP A 244 3.90 19.12 -5.36
N ILE A 245 3.03 20.12 -5.17
CA ILE A 245 2.45 20.93 -6.25
C ILE A 245 3.49 21.85 -6.92
N ALA A 246 4.57 22.21 -6.23
CA ALA A 246 5.56 23.16 -6.75
C ALA A 246 7.03 22.82 -6.50
N VAL A 247 7.38 21.94 -5.54
CA VAL A 247 8.78 21.77 -5.10
C VAL A 247 9.34 20.38 -5.43
N PHE A 248 8.63 19.29 -5.09
CA PHE A 248 9.14 17.92 -5.23
C PHE A 248 9.31 17.46 -6.68
N ASN A 249 8.44 17.90 -7.60
CA ASN A 249 8.58 17.53 -9.01
C ASN A 249 9.82 18.20 -9.66
N PRO A 250 10.06 19.53 -9.54
CA PRO A 250 11.34 20.13 -9.90
C PRO A 250 12.55 19.48 -9.22
N LEU A 251 12.48 19.21 -7.91
CA LEU A 251 13.58 18.59 -7.15
C LEU A 251 13.97 17.22 -7.72
N LYS A 252 12.98 16.33 -7.91
CA LYS A 252 13.20 14.98 -8.47
C LYS A 252 13.61 15.00 -9.94
N THR A 253 13.09 15.94 -10.72
CA THR A 253 13.46 16.12 -12.14
C THR A 253 14.92 16.55 -12.25
N THR A 254 15.32 17.65 -11.60
CA THR A 254 16.69 18.16 -11.65
C THR A 254 17.70 17.16 -11.08
N PHE A 255 17.36 16.46 -9.99
CA PHE A 255 18.19 15.37 -9.44
C PHE A 255 18.40 14.25 -10.46
N SER A 256 17.33 13.79 -11.12
CA SER A 256 17.38 12.75 -12.14
C SER A 256 18.21 13.18 -13.35
N THR A 257 18.02 14.41 -13.84
CA THR A 257 18.79 14.97 -14.95
C THR A 257 20.29 15.06 -14.62
N MET A 258 20.65 15.54 -13.42
CA MET A 258 22.06 15.62 -13.02
C MET A 258 22.69 14.23 -12.81
N ALA A 259 21.98 13.29 -12.17
CA ALA A 259 22.45 11.90 -12.05
C ALA A 259 22.69 11.24 -13.42
N SER A 260 21.77 11.44 -14.38
CA SER A 260 21.94 10.97 -15.76
C SER A 260 23.10 11.64 -16.49
N ARG A 261 23.34 12.94 -16.27
CA ARG A 261 24.48 13.67 -16.85
C ARG A 261 25.83 13.21 -16.27
N MET A 262 25.91 12.92 -14.97
CA MET A 262 27.11 12.32 -14.38
C MET A 262 27.44 10.97 -15.04
N GLY A 263 26.43 10.11 -15.22
CA GLY A 263 26.59 8.82 -15.91
C GLY A 263 26.96 8.91 -17.39
N LEU A 264 26.71 10.03 -18.06
CA LEU A 264 27.18 10.28 -19.45
C LEU A 264 28.66 10.67 -19.50
N VAL A 265 29.16 11.39 -18.50
CA VAL A 265 30.59 11.75 -18.39
C VAL A 265 31.40 10.60 -17.78
N ARG A 266 30.77 9.79 -16.92
CA ARG A 266 31.37 8.70 -16.15
C ARG A 266 30.43 7.50 -16.07
N GLY A 267 30.53 6.58 -17.04
CA GLY A 267 29.67 5.39 -17.15
C GLY A 267 29.75 4.42 -15.96
N ASP A 268 30.75 4.57 -15.09
CA ASP A 268 30.96 3.84 -13.85
C ASP A 268 30.16 4.40 -12.65
N VAL A 269 29.70 5.66 -12.71
CA VAL A 269 29.14 6.36 -11.55
C VAL A 269 27.64 6.12 -11.39
N VAL A 270 27.30 5.12 -10.58
CA VAL A 270 25.97 4.99 -9.97
C VAL A 270 25.87 5.91 -8.76
N VAL A 271 24.82 6.72 -8.69
CA VAL A 271 24.47 7.52 -7.51
C VAL A 271 23.90 6.59 -6.43
N GLY A 272 24.75 6.23 -5.48
CA GLY A 272 24.38 5.58 -4.23
C GLY A 272 24.49 6.53 -3.03
N LYS A 273 24.40 5.97 -1.82
CA LYS A 273 24.37 6.74 -0.56
C LYS A 273 25.48 7.79 -0.42
N LYS A 274 26.70 7.46 -0.88
CA LYS A 274 27.90 8.31 -0.81
C LYS A 274 27.78 9.57 -1.68
N GLN A 275 27.15 9.46 -2.85
CA GLN A 275 26.99 10.56 -3.82
C GLN A 275 25.67 11.33 -3.61
N PHE A 276 24.67 10.69 -3.00
CA PHE A 276 23.32 11.25 -2.86
C PHE A 276 23.30 12.65 -2.22
N SER A 277 23.94 12.81 -1.05
CA SER A 277 23.94 14.10 -0.33
C SER A 277 24.70 15.18 -1.08
N ALA A 278 25.89 14.87 -1.61
CA ALA A 278 26.67 15.79 -2.44
C ALA A 278 25.91 16.25 -3.70
N LEU A 279 25.14 15.36 -4.34
CA LEU A 279 24.27 15.74 -5.45
C LEU A 279 23.09 16.61 -4.98
N LEU A 280 22.44 16.24 -3.87
CA LEU A 280 21.33 16.99 -3.29
C LEU A 280 21.75 18.40 -2.84
N LYS A 281 22.98 18.60 -2.34
CA LYS A 281 23.56 19.91 -1.99
C LYS A 281 23.45 20.93 -3.14
N HIS A 282 23.70 20.48 -4.37
CA HIS A 282 23.60 21.33 -5.55
C HIS A 282 22.18 21.41 -6.12
N VAL A 283 21.39 20.34 -6.01
CA VAL A 283 20.02 20.30 -6.57
C VAL A 283 19.01 21.05 -5.69
N TYR A 284 19.07 20.90 -4.37
CA TYR A 284 18.12 21.45 -3.41
C TYR A 284 17.83 22.95 -3.60
N PRO A 285 18.84 23.87 -3.62
CA PRO A 285 18.59 25.30 -3.81
C PRO A 285 18.06 25.68 -5.20
N THR A 286 18.07 24.77 -6.19
CA THR A 286 17.50 25.04 -7.53
C THR A 286 16.02 24.70 -7.63
N ALA A 287 15.49 23.93 -6.69
CA ALA A 287 14.08 23.50 -6.66
C ALA A 287 13.33 24.05 -5.46
N VAL A 288 13.98 24.13 -4.29
CA VAL A 288 13.44 24.69 -3.05
C VAL A 288 13.70 26.20 -3.05
N THR A 289 13.13 26.89 -4.04
CA THR A 289 13.24 28.34 -4.21
C THR A 289 12.05 29.06 -3.61
N ALA A 290 12.24 30.30 -3.14
CA ALA A 290 11.15 31.13 -2.62
C ALA A 290 10.01 31.33 -3.63
N GLU A 291 10.30 31.32 -4.94
CA GLU A 291 9.30 31.35 -6.00
C GLU A 291 8.44 30.08 -6.04
N ASN A 292 9.08 28.90 -6.07
CA ASN A 292 8.36 27.62 -6.07
C ASN A 292 7.55 27.43 -4.79
N ILE A 293 8.12 27.77 -3.63
CA ILE A 293 7.44 27.70 -2.33
C ILE A 293 6.18 28.59 -2.34
N LYS A 294 6.31 29.88 -2.70
CA LYS A 294 5.17 30.81 -2.82
C LYS A 294 4.17 30.38 -3.88
N ALA A 295 4.60 29.72 -4.95
CA ALA A 295 3.71 29.14 -5.95
C ALA A 295 2.93 27.94 -5.42
N GLY A 296 3.53 27.11 -4.54
CA GLY A 296 2.85 26.03 -3.83
C GLY A 296 1.73 26.55 -2.93
N PHE A 297 2.07 27.40 -1.94
CA PHE A 297 1.11 27.98 -1.00
C PHE A 297 -0.03 28.77 -1.67
N ARG A 298 0.26 29.44 -2.79
CA ARG A 298 -0.74 30.18 -3.58
C ARG A 298 -1.69 29.24 -4.33
N LYS A 299 -1.20 28.13 -4.89
CA LYS A 299 -2.03 27.14 -5.63
C LYS A 299 -2.90 26.30 -4.70
N THR A 300 -2.43 26.01 -3.47
CA THR A 300 -3.22 25.30 -2.47
C THR A 300 -4.24 26.19 -1.75
N GLY A 301 -4.22 27.51 -1.99
CA GLY A 301 -5.07 28.47 -1.29
C GLY A 301 -4.75 28.63 0.20
N ILE A 302 -3.61 28.11 0.67
CA ILE A 302 -3.18 28.17 2.07
C ILE A 302 -2.61 29.57 2.38
N PHE A 303 -1.83 30.16 1.46
CA PHE A 303 -1.41 31.56 1.60
C PHE A 303 -1.26 32.29 0.25
N PRO A 304 -1.93 33.44 0.06
CA PRO A 304 -2.98 34.00 0.91
C PRO A 304 -4.19 33.06 1.05
N LEU A 305 -4.89 33.10 2.19
CA LEU A 305 -6.04 32.24 2.47
C LEU A 305 -7.16 32.44 1.44
N SER A 306 -7.31 31.49 0.51
CA SER A 306 -8.33 31.53 -0.54
C SER A 306 -8.69 30.13 -1.06
N ARG A 307 -9.83 29.59 -0.61
CA ARG A 307 -10.43 28.35 -1.16
C ARG A 307 -10.61 28.41 -2.68
N ALA A 308 -10.85 29.60 -3.24
CA ALA A 308 -11.06 29.81 -4.67
C ALA A 308 -9.77 29.70 -5.52
N ALA A 309 -8.59 29.66 -4.90
CA ALA A 309 -7.33 29.41 -5.60
C ALA A 309 -7.10 27.91 -5.90
N VAL A 310 -7.84 27.01 -5.25
CA VAL A 310 -7.72 25.56 -5.44
C VAL A 310 -8.35 25.14 -6.77
N ASP A 311 -7.57 24.44 -7.58
CA ASP A 311 -8.00 23.89 -8.87
C ASP A 311 -8.96 22.70 -8.69
N THR A 312 -10.25 23.02 -8.59
CA THR A 312 -11.34 22.04 -8.47
C THR A 312 -11.50 21.14 -9.69
N THR A 313 -10.79 21.36 -10.81
CA THR A 313 -10.78 20.41 -11.94
C THR A 313 -10.01 19.13 -11.65
N GLN A 314 -9.19 19.13 -10.59
CA GLN A 314 -8.46 17.95 -10.11
C GLN A 314 -9.34 17.02 -9.26
N VAL A 315 -10.50 17.50 -8.79
CA VAL A 315 -11.49 16.69 -8.06
C VAL A 315 -12.33 15.88 -9.04
N VAL A 316 -12.09 14.58 -9.09
CA VAL A 316 -12.85 13.65 -9.94
C VAL A 316 -14.30 13.53 -9.45
N ARG A 317 -15.27 13.72 -10.34
CA ARG A 317 -16.69 13.64 -9.99
C ARG A 317 -17.13 12.18 -9.90
N VAL A 318 -17.10 11.61 -8.70
CA VAL A 318 -17.68 10.28 -8.44
C VAL A 318 -19.20 10.35 -8.58
N LEU A 319 -19.79 9.49 -9.41
CA LEU A 319 -21.25 9.36 -9.50
C LEU A 319 -21.80 8.63 -8.26
N PRO A 320 -22.99 9.00 -7.73
CA PRO A 320 -23.62 8.28 -6.65
C PRO A 320 -23.82 6.79 -7.02
N SER A 321 -23.34 5.88 -6.17
CA SER A 321 -23.56 4.45 -6.38
C SER A 321 -25.01 4.10 -6.05
N ALA A 322 -25.72 3.47 -6.97
CA ALA A 322 -27.16 3.21 -6.86
C ALA A 322 -27.54 2.32 -5.65
N ASP A 323 -26.60 1.47 -5.18
CA ASP A 323 -26.78 0.57 -4.04
C ASP A 323 -26.54 1.21 -2.65
N ALA A 324 -26.49 2.55 -2.57
CA ALA A 324 -26.30 3.28 -1.32
C ALA A 324 -27.60 3.39 -0.49
N THR A 325 -28.19 2.24 -0.11
CA THR A 325 -29.38 2.20 0.77
C THR A 325 -29.03 2.79 2.15
N PRO A 326 -29.71 3.86 2.62
CA PRO A 326 -29.36 4.50 3.88
C PRO A 326 -29.79 3.65 5.08
N SER A 327 -28.83 2.99 5.74
CA SER A 327 -29.11 2.20 6.95
C SER A 327 -29.36 3.11 8.15
N SER A 328 -30.63 3.19 8.55
CA SER A 328 -31.09 3.36 9.95
C SER A 328 -30.37 4.41 10.81
N THR A 329 -30.97 5.60 10.91
CA THR A 329 -30.68 6.59 11.96
C THR A 329 -30.87 5.98 13.37
N PRO A 330 -30.02 6.30 14.36
CA PRO A 330 -30.31 6.01 15.77
C PRO A 330 -31.37 6.98 16.30
N THR A 331 -32.53 6.46 16.70
CA THR A 331 -33.62 7.28 17.26
C THR A 331 -33.33 7.65 18.71
N THR A 332 -33.01 8.92 18.98
CA THR A 332 -33.00 9.47 20.34
C THR A 332 -34.44 9.71 20.79
N ALA A 333 -35.03 8.74 21.50
CA ALA A 333 -36.36 8.87 22.06
C ALA A 333 -36.31 9.61 23.41
N LEU A 334 -37.02 10.74 23.52
CA LEU A 334 -37.32 11.40 24.79
C LEU A 334 -38.84 11.54 24.96
N ALA A 335 -39.37 10.92 26.01
CA ALA A 335 -40.75 11.05 26.48
C ALA A 335 -40.90 12.36 27.28
N THR A 336 -42.04 13.01 27.54
CA THR A 336 -43.51 12.76 27.38
C THR A 336 -44.21 14.14 27.63
N PRO A 337 -45.54 14.30 27.83
CA PRO A 337 -46.73 13.65 27.25
C PRO A 337 -47.76 14.65 26.62
N ALA A 338 -48.70 14.11 25.83
CA ALA A 338 -50.12 14.51 25.63
C ALA A 338 -50.60 15.99 25.59
N THR A 339 -51.43 16.30 24.57
CA THR A 339 -52.87 16.66 24.72
C THR A 339 -53.60 16.43 23.39
N LEU A 340 -54.92 16.23 23.40
CA LEU A 340 -55.75 15.80 22.25
C LEU A 340 -56.23 16.95 21.36
N SER A 341 -56.55 16.68 20.08
CA SER A 341 -57.94 16.80 19.56
C SER A 341 -58.12 16.39 18.06
N THR A 342 -59.13 15.53 17.82
CA THR A 342 -60.03 15.39 16.65
C THR A 342 -59.56 15.45 15.17
N THR A 343 -60.03 14.46 14.41
CA THR A 343 -60.15 14.35 12.92
C THR A 343 -61.52 14.93 12.44
N PRO A 344 -62.07 14.76 11.20
CA PRO A 344 -61.64 13.97 10.01
C PRO A 344 -61.89 14.57 8.59
N ALA A 345 -61.59 13.75 7.56
CA ALA A 345 -62.06 13.78 6.15
C ALA A 345 -61.49 14.88 5.21
N SER A 346 -61.48 14.73 3.87
CA SER A 346 -62.06 13.69 2.98
C SER A 346 -61.23 13.41 1.71
N ALA A 347 -61.43 12.25 1.07
CA ALA A 347 -61.12 11.95 -0.35
C ALA A 347 -62.34 12.33 -1.27
N PRO A 348 -62.43 12.11 -2.62
CA PRO A 348 -61.86 11.05 -3.50
C PRO A 348 -61.28 11.60 -4.85
N ALA A 349 -61.32 10.89 -6.00
CA ALA A 349 -60.42 9.80 -6.45
C ALA A 349 -60.58 9.49 -7.97
N THR A 350 -59.74 8.61 -8.55
CA THR A 350 -59.93 7.81 -9.81
C THR A 350 -60.01 8.51 -11.20
N PRO A 351 -59.89 7.80 -12.37
CA PRO A 351 -58.96 6.69 -12.73
C PRO A 351 -58.45 6.65 -14.22
N ALA A 352 -57.59 5.64 -14.52
CA ALA A 352 -57.48 4.84 -15.78
C ALA A 352 -57.12 5.51 -17.14
N SER A 353 -56.21 4.96 -17.96
CA SER A 353 -56.44 3.70 -18.72
C SER A 353 -55.18 3.17 -19.44
N ALA A 354 -55.21 1.90 -19.89
CA ALA A 354 -54.29 1.27 -20.86
C ALA A 354 -55.10 0.45 -21.90
N PRO A 355 -54.49 0.02 -23.03
CA PRO A 355 -54.41 -1.44 -23.28
C PRO A 355 -53.16 -1.90 -24.07
N ALA A 356 -53.07 -3.22 -24.32
CA ALA A 356 -52.08 -3.91 -25.17
C ALA A 356 -52.82 -4.65 -26.34
N THR A 357 -52.27 -5.46 -27.26
CA THR A 357 -51.02 -6.27 -27.34
C THR A 357 -50.77 -6.66 -28.83
N LEU A 358 -49.69 -7.40 -29.19
CA LEU A 358 -49.72 -8.69 -29.97
C LEU A 358 -48.34 -9.15 -30.52
N SER A 359 -48.30 -10.35 -31.12
CA SER A 359 -47.15 -11.27 -31.16
C SER A 359 -46.37 -11.43 -32.49
N ALA A 360 -45.07 -11.69 -32.35
CA ALA A 360 -44.24 -12.74 -33.00
C ALA A 360 -44.20 -12.98 -34.53
N SER A 361 -42.97 -13.08 -35.06
CA SER A 361 -42.58 -14.10 -36.08
C SER A 361 -41.06 -14.38 -36.06
N ALA A 362 -40.65 -15.53 -36.59
CA ALA A 362 -39.26 -15.94 -36.90
C ALA A 362 -39.22 -16.38 -38.40
N PRO A 363 -38.13 -16.88 -39.03
CA PRO A 363 -36.78 -17.20 -38.50
C PRO A 363 -35.59 -16.78 -39.42
N ALA A 364 -34.35 -17.09 -38.99
CA ALA A 364 -33.26 -17.52 -39.87
C ALA A 364 -32.08 -18.10 -39.05
N THR A 365 -31.52 -19.24 -39.47
CA THR A 365 -30.43 -19.94 -38.74
C THR A 365 -29.10 -19.76 -39.47
N LEU A 366 -28.01 -19.45 -38.75
CA LEU A 366 -26.64 -19.51 -39.30
C LEU A 366 -25.77 -20.48 -38.49
N SER A 367 -24.97 -21.25 -39.24
CA SER A 367 -24.31 -22.49 -38.82
C SER A 367 -23.46 -22.39 -37.55
N ALA A 368 -23.57 -23.39 -36.67
CA ALA A 368 -22.73 -23.56 -35.49
C ALA A 368 -21.49 -24.40 -35.80
N SER A 369 -20.33 -24.01 -35.27
CA SER A 369 -19.09 -24.80 -35.33
C SER A 369 -19.18 -26.05 -34.45
N ALA A 370 -18.70 -27.20 -34.94
CA ALA A 370 -18.81 -28.49 -34.27
C ALA A 370 -18.14 -28.54 -32.87
N PRO A 371 -18.69 -29.30 -31.90
CA PRO A 371 -18.16 -29.40 -30.54
C PRO A 371 -17.01 -30.42 -30.40
N CYS A 372 -16.20 -30.25 -29.35
CA CYS A 372 -15.17 -31.21 -28.95
C CYS A 372 -15.82 -32.47 -28.33
N PRO A 373 -15.47 -33.70 -28.79
CA PRO A 373 -16.20 -34.92 -28.45
C PRO A 373 -16.07 -35.38 -26.98
N THR A 374 -15.14 -34.82 -26.20
CA THR A 374 -14.77 -35.36 -24.87
C THR A 374 -15.36 -34.60 -23.68
N CYS A 375 -15.96 -33.42 -23.86
CA CYS A 375 -16.45 -32.62 -22.71
C CYS A 375 -17.68 -31.73 -22.97
N ASN A 376 -18.15 -31.60 -24.22
CA ASN A 376 -19.38 -30.89 -24.61
C ASN A 376 -19.61 -29.49 -23.99
N LYS A 377 -18.53 -28.75 -23.68
CA LYS A 377 -18.61 -27.35 -23.24
C LYS A 377 -18.09 -26.42 -24.34
N VAL A 378 -18.93 -25.50 -24.79
CA VAL A 378 -18.48 -24.37 -25.60
C VAL A 378 -17.65 -23.45 -24.72
N ALA A 379 -16.40 -23.20 -25.10
CA ALA A 379 -15.55 -22.26 -24.37
C ALA A 379 -16.09 -20.82 -24.55
N PRO A 380 -16.38 -20.08 -23.46
CA PRO A 380 -16.83 -18.68 -23.58
C PRO A 380 -15.71 -17.83 -24.20
N LYS A 381 -16.05 -17.05 -25.23
CA LYS A 381 -15.07 -16.29 -26.02
C LYS A 381 -14.40 -15.13 -25.27
N ASN A 382 -14.86 -14.79 -24.05
CA ASN A 382 -14.24 -13.77 -23.22
C ASN A 382 -14.14 -14.22 -21.76
N TYR A 383 -12.90 -14.30 -21.24
CA TYR A 383 -12.59 -14.72 -19.87
C TYR A 383 -13.16 -13.76 -18.81
N LEU A 384 -13.21 -12.45 -19.07
CA LEU A 384 -13.74 -11.48 -18.10
C LEU A 384 -15.26 -11.58 -17.94
N VAL A 385 -15.99 -11.99 -18.98
CA VAL A 385 -17.43 -12.27 -18.89
C VAL A 385 -17.67 -13.59 -18.17
N ALA A 386 -16.88 -14.63 -18.50
CA ALA A 386 -16.93 -15.91 -17.80
C ALA A 386 -16.57 -15.79 -16.30
N ALA A 387 -15.78 -14.79 -15.92
CA ALA A 387 -15.44 -14.45 -14.53
C ALA A 387 -16.43 -13.46 -13.88
N GLY A 388 -17.45 -12.98 -14.60
CA GLY A 388 -18.46 -12.04 -14.10
C GLY A 388 -17.97 -10.60 -13.88
N VAL A 389 -16.79 -10.24 -14.42
CA VAL A 389 -16.13 -8.95 -14.19
C VAL A 389 -16.70 -7.84 -15.07
N ILE A 390 -17.20 -8.17 -16.26
CA ILE A 390 -17.78 -7.22 -17.23
C ILE A 390 -19.00 -7.87 -17.91
N PRO A 391 -20.13 -7.16 -18.13
CA PRO A 391 -21.24 -7.66 -18.94
C PRO A 391 -20.85 -7.97 -20.39
N GLU A 392 -21.44 -9.02 -20.98
CA GLU A 392 -21.20 -9.50 -22.36
C GLU A 392 -21.31 -8.37 -23.42
N SER A 393 -22.22 -7.42 -23.22
CA SER A 393 -22.43 -6.26 -24.10
C SER A 393 -21.24 -5.29 -24.13
N LEU A 394 -20.59 -5.04 -22.99
CA LEU A 394 -19.41 -4.16 -22.91
C LEU A 394 -18.13 -4.87 -23.36
N ALA A 395 -18.05 -6.18 -23.15
CA ALA A 395 -16.85 -6.97 -23.33
C ALA A 395 -16.34 -7.01 -24.79
N ASN A 396 -17.25 -6.88 -25.76
CA ASN A 396 -16.94 -6.84 -27.19
C ASN A 396 -16.30 -5.50 -27.67
N VAL A 397 -16.28 -4.47 -26.81
CA VAL A 397 -15.84 -3.10 -27.18
C VAL A 397 -14.45 -2.75 -26.61
N LEU A 398 -14.01 -3.42 -25.54
CA LEU A 398 -12.98 -2.87 -24.63
C LEU A 398 -11.62 -3.60 -24.60
N MET A 399 -11.44 -4.72 -25.30
CA MET A 399 -10.42 -5.71 -24.94
C MET A 399 -9.15 -5.79 -25.81
N SER A 400 -8.01 -5.68 -25.13
CA SER A 400 -6.82 -6.52 -25.34
C SER A 400 -6.27 -6.90 -23.95
N PRO A 401 -5.61 -8.05 -23.78
CA PRO A 401 -5.61 -8.76 -22.50
C PRO A 401 -4.64 -8.19 -21.45
N ALA A 402 -5.05 -8.28 -20.19
CA ALA A 402 -4.23 -8.12 -18.99
C ALA A 402 -4.62 -9.16 -17.94
N LEU A 403 -3.68 -9.59 -17.09
CA LEU A 403 -3.89 -10.64 -16.08
C LEU A 403 -4.22 -10.03 -14.71
N GLU A 404 -5.14 -10.66 -13.96
CA GLU A 404 -5.50 -10.23 -12.61
C GLU A 404 -4.40 -10.50 -11.57
N ARG A 405 -4.27 -9.59 -10.60
CA ARG A 405 -3.79 -9.90 -9.25
C ARG A 405 -4.88 -9.53 -8.25
N LYS A 406 -5.27 -10.48 -7.39
CA LYS A 406 -6.27 -10.25 -6.34
C LYS A 406 -5.60 -9.70 -5.07
N GLU A 407 -5.45 -8.38 -5.01
CA GLU A 407 -5.04 -7.70 -3.78
C GLU A 407 -6.22 -7.55 -2.81
N LYS A 408 -5.99 -7.84 -1.53
CA LYS A 408 -7.00 -7.69 -0.48
C LYS A 408 -7.06 -6.23 -0.04
N VAL A 409 -7.78 -5.40 -0.79
CA VAL A 409 -8.04 -4.00 -0.45
C VAL A 409 -8.81 -3.92 0.87
N ARG A 410 -8.10 -3.68 1.98
CA ARG A 410 -8.71 -3.13 3.19
C ARG A 410 -9.14 -1.71 2.86
N ARG A 411 -10.44 -1.45 2.83
CA ARG A 411 -10.99 -0.09 2.74
C ARG A 411 -10.55 0.69 3.98
N ARG A 412 -9.48 1.48 3.88
CA ARG A 412 -9.23 2.57 4.84
C ARG A 412 -10.33 3.61 4.63
N ILE A 413 -10.98 4.01 5.71
CA ILE A 413 -11.92 5.13 5.69
C ILE A 413 -11.08 6.41 5.52
N PRO A 414 -11.43 7.33 4.58
CA PRO A 414 -10.73 8.60 4.46
C PRO A 414 -10.83 9.39 5.77
N LEU A 415 -9.69 9.77 6.34
CA LEU A 415 -9.65 10.53 7.57
C LEU A 415 -9.80 12.04 7.27
N PRO A 416 -10.70 12.76 7.98
CA PRO A 416 -10.87 14.20 7.79
C PRO A 416 -9.66 14.97 8.31
N ALA A 417 -9.51 16.24 7.89
CA ALA A 417 -8.52 17.15 8.47
C ALA A 417 -8.75 17.32 9.97
N ARG A 418 -7.66 17.45 10.74
CA ARG A 418 -7.71 17.61 12.21
C ARG A 418 -6.49 18.37 12.73
N VAL A 419 -6.64 19.00 13.90
CA VAL A 419 -5.53 19.56 14.66
C VAL A 419 -5.07 18.52 15.67
N ILE A 420 -3.85 17.97 15.52
CA ILE A 420 -3.37 16.89 16.40
C ILE A 420 -2.72 17.39 17.70
N THR A 421 -2.64 18.70 17.88
CA THR A 421 -2.12 19.36 19.08
C THR A 421 -3.22 19.93 19.98
N SER A 422 -4.50 19.70 19.65
CA SER A 422 -5.63 20.05 20.52
C SER A 422 -5.67 19.18 21.77
N ASP A 423 -6.40 19.63 22.79
CA ASP A 423 -6.69 18.82 23.98
C ASP A 423 -7.51 17.57 23.62
N GLU A 424 -8.58 17.75 22.84
CA GLU A 424 -9.44 16.68 22.33
C GLU A 424 -8.65 15.52 21.68
N TYR A 425 -7.64 15.83 20.85
CA TYR A 425 -6.85 14.78 20.19
C TYR A 425 -5.79 14.16 21.09
N PHE A 426 -5.26 14.92 22.05
CA PHE A 426 -4.33 14.39 23.06
C PHE A 426 -5.02 13.37 23.96
N ASP A 427 -6.23 13.67 24.43
CA ASP A 427 -7.02 12.77 25.28
C ASP A 427 -7.40 11.49 24.51
N LEU A 428 -7.88 11.61 23.27
CA LEU A 428 -8.15 10.46 22.37
C LEU A 428 -6.92 9.56 22.15
N LEU A 429 -5.70 10.11 22.14
CA LEU A 429 -4.47 9.31 22.07
C LEU A 429 -4.15 8.60 23.39
N VAL A 430 -4.37 9.26 24.53
CA VAL A 430 -4.18 8.63 25.86
C VAL A 430 -5.16 7.47 26.06
N GLU A 431 -6.43 7.66 25.65
CA GLU A 431 -7.43 6.60 25.62
C GLU A 431 -6.99 5.44 24.71
N LYS A 432 -6.64 5.73 23.45
CA LYS A 432 -6.18 4.71 22.49
C LYS A 432 -4.94 3.95 22.96
N GLU A 433 -3.94 4.63 23.54
CA GLU A 433 -2.77 3.97 24.15
C GLU A 433 -3.18 3.03 25.28
N SER A 434 -4.17 3.41 26.11
CA SER A 434 -4.66 2.57 27.20
C SER A 434 -5.35 1.31 26.68
N GLU A 435 -6.19 1.45 25.65
CA GLU A 435 -6.82 0.32 24.96
C GLU A 435 -5.79 -0.61 24.31
N GLU A 436 -4.76 -0.07 23.64
CA GLU A 436 -3.74 -0.89 22.98
C GLU A 436 -2.87 -1.65 24.00
N LYS A 437 -2.54 -1.01 25.14
CA LYS A 437 -1.86 -1.67 26.27
C LYS A 437 -2.73 -2.77 26.88
N GLU A 438 -4.05 -2.57 27.02
CA GLU A 438 -4.96 -3.60 27.50
C GLU A 438 -5.10 -4.77 26.51
N LYS A 439 -5.27 -4.46 25.21
CA LYS A 439 -5.37 -5.45 24.13
C LYS A 439 -4.11 -6.32 24.04
N GLU A 440 -2.92 -5.73 24.12
CA GLU A 440 -1.67 -6.49 24.12
C GLU A 440 -1.47 -7.27 25.42
N GLY A 441 -1.85 -6.71 26.58
CA GLY A 441 -1.87 -7.43 27.86
C GLY A 441 -2.78 -8.66 27.84
N ASN A 442 -3.99 -8.53 27.27
CA ASN A 442 -4.94 -9.65 27.13
C ASN A 442 -4.47 -10.67 26.08
N LYS A 443 -3.80 -10.23 25.01
CA LYS A 443 -3.13 -11.10 24.03
C LYS A 443 -1.96 -11.87 24.64
N ARG A 444 -1.20 -11.25 25.54
CA ARG A 444 -0.13 -11.89 26.34
C ARG A 444 -0.70 -12.94 27.29
N LYS A 445 -1.72 -12.60 28.11
CA LYS A 445 -2.42 -13.56 28.99
C LYS A 445 -2.90 -14.80 28.21
N ARG A 446 -3.54 -14.60 27.04
CA ARG A 446 -3.98 -15.72 26.16
C ARG A 446 -2.83 -16.59 25.66
N LYS A 447 -1.67 -15.99 25.36
CA LYS A 447 -0.45 -16.73 24.94
C LYS A 447 0.13 -17.56 26.09
N GLU A 448 0.15 -17.00 27.29
CA GLU A 448 0.61 -17.68 28.52
C GLU A 448 -0.35 -18.82 28.93
N GLU A 449 -1.67 -18.60 28.83
CA GLU A 449 -2.68 -19.64 29.08
C GLU A 449 -2.60 -20.80 28.07
N MET A 450 -2.41 -20.51 26.77
CA MET A 450 -2.17 -21.53 25.75
C MET A 450 -0.87 -22.30 25.97
N ALA A 451 0.20 -21.64 26.44
CA ALA A 451 1.43 -22.31 26.81
C ALA A 451 1.22 -23.26 28.00
N LYS A 452 0.51 -22.82 29.05
CA LYS A 452 0.17 -23.65 30.22
C LYS A 452 -0.63 -24.89 29.82
N LYS A 453 -1.69 -24.73 29.02
CA LYS A 453 -2.51 -25.87 28.53
C LYS A 453 -1.72 -26.84 27.65
N LYS A 454 -0.73 -26.35 26.89
CA LYS A 454 0.18 -27.21 26.11
C LYS A 454 1.10 -28.02 27.03
N GLU A 455 1.57 -27.43 28.12
CA GLU A 455 2.43 -28.10 29.10
C GLU A 455 1.67 -29.11 29.96
N GLU A 456 0.49 -28.75 30.47
CA GLU A 456 -0.44 -29.66 31.15
C GLU A 456 -0.76 -30.89 30.28
N LYS A 457 -0.97 -30.68 28.97
CA LYS A 457 -1.18 -31.77 28.00
C LYS A 457 0.07 -32.63 27.80
N ARG A 458 1.28 -32.03 27.79
CA ARG A 458 2.56 -32.75 27.68
C ARG A 458 2.77 -33.65 28.90
N GLN A 459 2.62 -33.10 30.10
CA GLN A 459 2.72 -33.82 31.38
C GLN A 459 1.66 -34.94 31.48
N ALA A 460 0.44 -34.71 31.00
CA ALA A 460 -0.61 -35.74 30.95
C ALA A 460 -0.34 -36.86 29.93
N GLN A 461 0.41 -36.60 28.85
CA GLN A 461 0.90 -37.64 27.94
C GLN A 461 2.07 -38.41 28.56
N GLU A 462 2.97 -37.72 29.25
CA GLU A 462 4.14 -38.29 29.92
C GLU A 462 3.73 -39.19 31.08
N ALA A 463 2.80 -38.76 31.95
CA ALA A 463 2.23 -39.59 33.00
C ALA A 463 1.50 -40.85 32.46
N LYS A 464 0.88 -40.76 31.28
CA LYS A 464 0.29 -41.92 30.57
C LYS A 464 1.35 -42.87 29.99
N ARG A 465 2.50 -42.35 29.57
CA ARG A 465 3.68 -43.14 29.17
C ARG A 465 4.30 -43.83 30.38
N GLN A 466 4.49 -43.12 31.49
CA GLN A 466 4.98 -43.66 32.76
C GLN A 466 4.09 -44.82 33.25
N LYS A 467 2.77 -44.62 33.28
CA LYS A 467 1.80 -45.68 33.64
C LYS A 467 1.78 -46.87 32.68
N ARG A 468 2.24 -46.73 31.43
CA ARG A 468 2.45 -47.87 30.53
C ARG A 468 3.72 -48.65 30.85
N LEU A 469 4.80 -47.97 31.28
CA LEU A 469 6.01 -48.65 31.74
C LEU A 469 5.79 -49.38 33.07
N THR A 470 5.11 -48.77 34.06
CA THR A 470 4.85 -49.41 35.36
C THR A 470 3.81 -50.54 35.32
N ASN A 471 3.15 -50.74 34.18
CA ASN A 471 2.23 -51.87 33.93
C ASN A 471 2.90 -52.99 33.11
N VAL A 472 4.19 -52.89 32.82
CA VAL A 472 5.00 -54.03 32.39
C VAL A 472 5.28 -54.86 33.63
N THR A 473 4.70 -56.07 33.70
CA THR A 473 5.04 -57.09 34.69
C THR A 473 6.56 -57.31 34.68
N PRO A 474 7.23 -57.55 35.82
CA PRO A 474 8.62 -57.98 35.79
C PRO A 474 8.77 -59.18 34.86
N PRO A 475 9.79 -59.24 33.98
CA PRO A 475 10.08 -60.44 33.22
C PRO A 475 10.22 -61.61 34.20
N THR A 476 9.49 -62.69 33.95
CA THR A 476 9.78 -63.97 34.58
C THR A 476 11.18 -64.40 34.18
N GLU A 477 11.91 -65.02 35.10
CA GLU A 477 13.18 -65.66 34.78
C GLU A 477 12.95 -66.76 33.73
N ASP A 478 13.86 -66.86 32.76
CA ASP A 478 13.82 -67.73 31.57
C ASP A 478 12.76 -67.38 30.49
N ASP A 479 13.12 -66.49 29.55
CA ASP A 479 12.48 -66.39 28.22
C ASP A 479 13.34 -65.62 27.17
N GLY A 480 14.59 -66.07 26.95
CA GLY A 480 15.38 -65.77 25.74
C GLY A 480 16.19 -64.46 25.68
N GLU A 481 17.37 -64.55 25.06
CA GLU A 481 18.22 -63.40 24.73
C GLU A 481 17.75 -62.72 23.43
N HIS A 482 17.72 -61.38 23.44
CA HIS A 482 17.11 -60.56 22.40
C HIS A 482 18.02 -59.38 22.02
N CYS A 483 18.24 -59.15 20.72
CA CYS A 483 19.04 -58.02 20.26
C CYS A 483 18.34 -56.68 20.55
N ALA A 484 18.99 -55.79 21.32
CA ALA A 484 18.42 -54.53 21.82
C ALA A 484 18.25 -53.42 20.76
N LEU A 485 18.43 -53.76 19.48
CA LEU A 485 18.18 -52.90 18.32
C LEU A 485 17.01 -53.40 17.45
N CYS A 486 17.04 -54.66 17.03
CA CYS A 486 16.06 -55.23 16.11
C CYS A 486 14.98 -56.08 16.79
N HIS A 487 15.11 -56.35 18.10
CA HIS A 487 14.18 -57.12 18.93
C HIS A 487 13.86 -58.53 18.41
N ARG A 488 14.77 -59.12 17.64
CA ARG A 488 14.72 -60.54 17.26
C ARG A 488 15.34 -61.41 18.34
N VAL A 489 14.73 -62.57 18.55
CA VAL A 489 15.23 -63.67 19.39
C VAL A 489 16.18 -64.55 18.56
N VAL A 490 17.07 -65.28 19.24
CA VAL A 490 17.78 -66.43 18.65
C VAL A 490 16.75 -67.42 18.06
N PRO A 491 16.90 -67.90 16.82
CA PRO A 491 16.04 -68.95 16.27
C PRO A 491 16.20 -70.26 17.06
N PRO A 492 15.11 -70.87 17.59
CA PRO A 492 15.22 -72.10 18.36
C PRO A 492 15.67 -73.27 17.46
N GLY A 493 16.96 -73.63 17.55
CA GLY A 493 17.57 -74.67 16.70
C GLY A 493 19.09 -74.58 16.58
N SER A 494 19.70 -73.41 16.79
CA SER A 494 21.14 -73.31 17.05
C SER A 494 21.43 -73.59 18.54
N GLY A 495 22.62 -74.15 18.82
CA GLY A 495 23.04 -74.52 20.17
C GLY A 495 23.38 -73.33 21.06
N LYS A 496 23.86 -73.61 22.28
CA LYS A 496 24.35 -72.57 23.22
C LYS A 496 25.58 -71.81 22.70
N ASP A 497 26.23 -72.36 21.67
CA ASP A 497 27.44 -71.86 21.03
C ASP A 497 27.13 -70.74 19.99
N ALA A 498 25.88 -70.27 19.88
CA ALA A 498 25.45 -69.19 18.98
C ALA A 498 25.35 -67.81 19.65
N ILE A 499 25.88 -67.69 20.88
CA ILE A 499 25.87 -66.47 21.70
C ILE A 499 27.24 -65.77 21.63
N ASP A 500 28.32 -66.54 21.46
CA ASP A 500 29.72 -66.06 21.46
C ASP A 500 30.08 -65.10 20.29
N GLU A 501 29.20 -64.92 19.31
CA GLU A 501 29.35 -63.95 18.22
C GLU A 501 28.64 -62.59 18.48
N TRP A 502 28.01 -62.39 19.64
CA TRP A 502 27.29 -61.14 19.95
C TRP A 502 28.18 -60.14 20.71
N VAL A 503 27.91 -58.83 20.55
CA VAL A 503 28.61 -57.77 21.30
C VAL A 503 27.72 -57.19 22.40
N GLN A 504 28.28 -57.02 23.60
CA GLN A 504 27.62 -56.38 24.74
C GLN A 504 28.09 -54.94 24.89
N CYS A 505 27.19 -54.01 25.24
CA CYS A 505 27.55 -52.61 25.50
C CYS A 505 27.93 -52.38 26.97
N ASP A 506 29.17 -51.97 27.25
CA ASP A 506 29.69 -51.87 28.63
C ASP A 506 28.93 -50.91 29.55
N LEU A 507 28.34 -49.83 29.01
CA LEU A 507 27.60 -48.85 29.81
C LEU A 507 26.16 -49.29 30.19
N CYS A 508 25.59 -50.30 29.52
CA CYS A 508 24.20 -50.71 29.76
C CYS A 508 23.95 -52.22 29.78
N HIS A 509 24.99 -53.03 29.54
CA HIS A 509 25.01 -54.50 29.54
C HIS A 509 23.98 -55.16 28.62
N LEU A 510 23.49 -54.44 27.60
CA LEU A 510 22.59 -54.96 26.56
C LEU A 510 23.39 -55.57 25.40
N TRP A 511 22.84 -56.63 24.82
CA TRP A 511 23.46 -57.42 23.74
C TRP A 511 22.92 -57.05 22.35
N PHE A 512 23.78 -57.17 21.34
CA PHE A 512 23.53 -56.82 19.95
C PHE A 512 24.22 -57.82 18.99
N HIS A 513 23.58 -58.12 17.84
CA HIS A 513 24.29 -58.78 16.73
C HIS A 513 25.37 -57.86 16.15
N PRO A 514 26.51 -58.35 15.63
CA PRO A 514 27.53 -57.53 14.97
C PRO A 514 26.98 -56.68 13.81
N GLU A 515 26.12 -57.27 12.96
CA GLU A 515 25.42 -56.56 11.88
C GLU A 515 24.57 -55.37 12.38
N CYS A 516 24.01 -55.48 13.59
CA CYS A 516 23.19 -54.44 14.21
C CYS A 516 24.06 -53.42 14.98
N ALA A 517 25.26 -53.82 15.39
CA ALA A 517 26.26 -52.97 16.01
C ALA A 517 27.13 -52.19 14.99
N GLU A 518 27.01 -52.53 13.70
CA GLU A 518 27.86 -52.06 12.60
C GLU A 518 29.35 -52.42 12.79
N VAL A 519 29.63 -53.64 13.26
CA VAL A 519 30.99 -54.18 13.46
C VAL A 519 31.16 -55.50 12.70
N GLU A 520 32.32 -55.70 12.08
CA GLU A 520 32.63 -56.89 11.25
C GLU A 520 33.19 -58.08 12.06
N GLU A 521 33.86 -57.82 13.18
CA GLU A 521 34.37 -58.82 14.15
C GLU A 521 34.09 -58.32 15.59
N VAL A 522 33.97 -59.22 16.57
CA VAL A 522 33.73 -58.83 17.98
C VAL A 522 35.01 -58.18 18.56
N PRO A 523 34.96 -56.95 19.12
CA PRO A 523 36.16 -56.26 19.57
C PRO A 523 36.64 -56.71 20.96
N ASP A 524 37.95 -56.94 21.11
CA ASP A 524 38.64 -57.24 22.39
C ASP A 524 38.69 -56.04 23.39
N THR A 525 37.91 -54.98 23.18
CA THR A 525 38.01 -53.70 23.91
C THR A 525 36.66 -53.01 24.06
N ASP A 526 36.47 -52.26 25.16
CA ASP A 526 35.30 -51.48 25.55
C ASP A 526 34.44 -50.98 24.36
N TRP A 527 33.20 -51.45 24.26
CA TRP A 527 32.27 -51.09 23.18
C TRP A 527 31.01 -50.40 23.70
N LEU A 528 30.67 -49.26 23.07
CA LEU A 528 29.51 -48.44 23.42
C LEU A 528 28.51 -48.39 22.27
N CYS A 529 27.32 -48.95 22.48
CA CYS A 529 26.24 -48.85 21.51
C CYS A 529 25.86 -47.38 21.21
N HIS A 530 25.34 -47.11 20.02
CA HIS A 530 24.96 -45.76 19.56
C HIS A 530 24.11 -44.95 20.54
N LYS A 531 23.26 -45.58 21.38
CA LYS A 531 22.45 -44.90 22.40
C LYS A 531 23.32 -44.34 23.54
N CYS A 532 24.30 -45.11 23.97
CA CYS A 532 25.26 -44.72 25.01
C CYS A 532 26.28 -43.72 24.46
N CYS A 533 26.77 -43.92 23.24
CA CYS A 533 27.70 -43.00 22.56
C CYS A 533 27.08 -41.61 22.26
N LEU A 534 25.75 -41.52 22.09
CA LEU A 534 25.02 -40.24 22.02
C LEU A 534 24.65 -39.64 23.40
N SER A 535 25.03 -40.31 24.50
CA SER A 535 24.75 -39.89 25.89
C SER A 535 26.00 -39.53 26.70
N THR A 536 27.17 -39.56 26.05
CA THR A 536 28.51 -39.24 26.57
C THR A 536 29.10 -38.05 25.83
#